data_AF-N4WE19-F1
#
_entry.id   AF-N4WE19-F1
#
_cell.length_a   1.000
_cell.length_b   1.000
_cell.length_c   1.000
_cell.angle_alpha   90.00
_cell.angle_beta   90.00
_cell.angle_gamma   90.00
#
_symmetry.space_group_name_H-M   'P 1'
#
loop_
_entity.id
_entity.type
_entity.pdbx_description
1 polymer ?
#
loop_
_entity_poly.entity_id
_entity_poly.type
_entity_poly.pdbx_seq_one_letter_code
_entity_poly.pdbx_strand_id
1 'polypeptide(L)'
;MCNLLDPGVLQREIDEETISRNLPPELEYACRYWVDHLECSERSIEDGDATHCFLEKHLLHWLEAMSLLNETSLCVRLLARLQALAMPSDSVVAKFLHDAVRFVLRFVLILAEAPLQIYSLALLFSPESSSVRKVFIEQVL
;
A
#
# COMPACT_ATOMS: atom_id res chain seq x y z
N MET A 1 -10.60 -4.17 0.23
CA MET A 1 -11.49 -3.26 -0.51
C MET A 1 -12.45 -3.98 -1.46
N CYS A 2 -12.19 -5.24 -1.85
CA CYS A 2 -13.01 -5.89 -2.89
C CYS A 2 -14.03 -6.96 -2.40
N ASN A 3 -14.23 -7.14 -1.09
CA ASN A 3 -15.09 -8.20 -0.51
C ASN A 3 -14.89 -9.59 -1.18
N LEU A 4 -13.67 -9.86 -1.65
CA LEU A 4 -13.32 -11.14 -2.24
C LEU A 4 -13.29 -12.16 -1.10
N LEU A 5 -14.20 -13.14 -1.19
CA LEU A 5 -14.53 -14.07 -0.10
C LEU A 5 -13.38 -15.00 0.29
N ASP A 6 -12.42 -15.22 -0.61
CA ASP A 6 -11.28 -16.10 -0.39
C ASP A 6 -9.95 -15.35 -0.58
N PRO A 7 -9.14 -15.19 0.49
CA PRO A 7 -7.82 -14.59 0.40
C PRO A 7 -6.87 -15.31 -0.58
N GLY A 8 -7.14 -16.58 -0.92
CA GLY A 8 -6.35 -17.42 -1.82
C GLY A 8 -6.55 -17.16 -3.30
N VAL A 9 -7.53 -16.33 -3.70
CA VAL A 9 -7.81 -16.04 -5.11
C VAL A 9 -6.59 -15.40 -5.75
N LEU A 10 -6.11 -16.02 -6.84
CA LEU A 10 -5.03 -15.43 -7.61
C LEU A 10 -5.56 -14.26 -8.42
N GLN A 11 -4.73 -13.23 -8.56
CA GLN A 11 -5.06 -12.03 -9.31
C GLN A 11 -5.57 -12.36 -10.73
N ARG A 12 -4.91 -13.32 -11.39
CA ARG A 12 -5.26 -13.78 -12.76
C ARG A 12 -6.61 -14.48 -12.86
N GLU A 13 -7.20 -14.86 -11.72
CA GLU A 13 -8.49 -15.53 -11.62
C GLU A 13 -9.63 -14.54 -11.33
N ILE A 14 -9.30 -13.27 -11.06
CA ILE A 14 -10.28 -12.21 -10.84
C ILE A 14 -10.73 -11.66 -12.20
N ASP A 15 -12.03 -11.64 -12.44
CA ASP A 15 -12.59 -11.10 -13.66
C ASP A 15 -12.52 -9.56 -13.70
N GLU A 16 -12.35 -9.01 -14.91
CA GLU A 16 -12.24 -7.56 -15.13
C GLU A 16 -13.49 -6.79 -14.67
N GLU A 17 -14.68 -7.41 -14.69
CA GLU A 17 -15.92 -6.81 -14.22
C GLU A 17 -15.89 -6.61 -12.69
N THR A 18 -15.38 -7.59 -11.94
CA THR A 18 -15.14 -7.48 -10.50
C THR A 18 -14.11 -6.41 -10.19
N ILE A 19 -13.03 -6.31 -10.97
CA ILE A 19 -12.02 -5.26 -10.77
C ILE A 19 -12.64 -3.89 -11.02
N SER A 20 -13.25 -3.65 -12.18
CA SER A 20 -13.85 -2.36 -12.55
C SER A 20 -14.99 -1.92 -11.62
N ARG A 21 -15.75 -2.86 -11.05
CA ARG A 21 -16.79 -2.56 -10.05
C ARG A 21 -16.22 -2.07 -8.72
N ASN A 22 -15.06 -2.59 -8.30
CA ASN A 22 -14.43 -2.24 -7.01
C ASN A 22 -13.38 -1.13 -7.14
N LEU A 23 -12.78 -0.97 -8.32
CA LEU A 23 -11.86 0.10 -8.69
C LEU A 23 -12.46 0.90 -9.85
N PRO A 24 -13.32 1.88 -9.57
CA PRO A 24 -13.81 2.77 -10.61
C PRO A 24 -12.65 3.63 -11.18
N PRO A 25 -12.78 4.16 -12.41
CA PRO A 25 -11.70 4.89 -13.09
C PRO A 25 -11.10 6.03 -12.27
N GLU A 26 -11.91 6.73 -11.47
CA GLU A 26 -11.46 7.82 -10.60
C GLU A 26 -10.53 7.32 -9.49
N LEU A 27 -10.81 6.13 -8.95
CA LEU A 27 -9.98 5.50 -7.93
C LEU A 27 -8.67 4.99 -8.56
N GLU A 28 -8.73 4.38 -9.75
CA GLU A 28 -7.50 3.98 -10.44
C GLU A 28 -6.58 5.16 -10.70
N TYR A 29 -7.15 6.28 -11.17
CA TYR A 29 -6.41 7.52 -11.38
C TYR A 29 -5.79 8.01 -10.07
N ALA A 30 -6.58 8.06 -8.98
CA ALA A 30 -6.07 8.46 -7.68
C ALA A 30 -4.91 7.56 -7.23
N CYS A 31 -5.05 6.23 -7.32
CA CYS A 31 -4.02 5.28 -6.92
C CYS A 31 -2.69 5.45 -7.68
N ARG A 32 -2.75 5.81 -8.97
CA ARG A 32 -1.57 6.03 -9.82
C ARG A 32 -0.89 7.36 -9.58
N TYR A 33 -1.67 8.43 -9.40
CA TYR A 33 -1.16 9.80 -9.55
C TYR A 33 -1.14 10.63 -8.27
N TRP A 34 -1.71 10.17 -7.16
CA TRP A 34 -1.76 10.99 -5.93
C TRP A 34 -0.36 11.38 -5.40
N VAL A 35 0.64 10.51 -5.56
CA VAL A 35 2.04 10.80 -5.19
C VAL A 35 2.66 11.83 -6.13
N ASP A 36 2.35 11.77 -7.42
CA ASP A 36 2.81 12.79 -8.37
C ASP A 36 2.27 14.18 -7.99
N HIS A 37 0.98 14.25 -7.65
CA HIS A 37 0.35 15.49 -7.19
C HIS A 37 0.96 16.01 -5.88
N LEU A 38 1.30 15.10 -4.96
CA LEU A 38 1.97 15.46 -3.71
C LEU A 38 3.36 16.06 -3.98
N GLU A 39 4.16 15.45 -4.85
CA GLU A 39 5.47 15.98 -5.24
C GLU A 39 5.37 17.35 -5.91
N CYS A 40 4.44 17.51 -6.86
CA CYS A 40 4.21 18.79 -7.53
C CYS A 40 3.71 19.89 -6.60
N SER A 41 3.15 19.53 -5.44
CA SER A 41 2.72 20.50 -4.43
C SER A 41 3.87 21.08 -3.60
N GLU A 42 5.10 20.57 -3.77
CA GLU A 42 6.31 20.97 -3.02
C GLU A 42 6.16 20.81 -1.50
N ARG A 43 5.30 19.89 -1.07
CA ARG A 43 5.06 19.59 0.35
C ARG A 43 5.90 18.40 0.81
N SER A 44 6.55 18.55 1.95
CA SER A 44 7.08 17.42 2.71
C SER A 44 5.96 16.70 3.46
N ILE A 45 6.20 15.43 3.76
CA ILE A 45 5.35 14.64 4.65
C ILE A 45 5.89 14.77 6.07
N GLU A 46 5.02 15.17 6.99
CA GLU A 46 5.33 15.41 8.39
C GLU A 46 4.56 14.45 9.32
N ASP A 47 5.08 14.26 10.53
CA ASP A 47 4.46 13.39 11.52
C ASP A 47 3.05 13.89 11.89
N GLY A 48 2.05 13.08 11.53
CA GLY A 48 0.65 13.32 11.88
C GLY A 48 -0.09 14.22 10.88
N ASP A 49 0.54 14.54 9.75
CA ASP A 49 -0.15 15.22 8.66
C ASP A 49 -1.19 14.31 7.98
N ALA A 50 -1.94 14.89 7.03
CA ALA A 50 -2.98 14.16 6.31
C ALA A 50 -2.44 12.95 5.53
N THR A 51 -1.22 13.04 4.99
CA THR A 51 -0.58 11.97 4.23
C THR A 51 -0.13 10.84 5.15
N HIS A 52 0.48 11.17 6.29
CA HIS A 52 0.88 10.21 7.30
C HIS A 52 -0.34 9.44 7.83
N CYS A 53 -1.39 10.15 8.24
CA CYS A 53 -2.63 9.52 8.70
C CYS A 53 -3.32 8.70 7.61
N PHE A 54 -3.24 9.12 6.34
CA PHE A 54 -3.75 8.34 5.22
C PHE A 54 -2.97 7.04 5.07
N LEU A 55 -1.64 7.08 5.12
CA LEU A 55 -0.79 5.90 4.99
C LEU A 55 -1.02 4.90 6.13
N GLU A 56 -1.13 5.35 7.37
CA GLU A 56 -1.40 4.46 8.52
C GLU A 56 -2.77 3.76 8.44
N LYS A 57 -3.74 4.35 7.72
CA LYS A 57 -5.08 3.77 7.55
C LYS A 57 -5.24 2.97 6.25
N HIS A 58 -4.57 3.41 5.20
CA HIS A 58 -4.89 2.99 3.83
C HIS A 58 -3.68 2.49 3.03
N LEU A 59 -2.51 2.30 3.65
CA LEU A 59 -1.37 1.71 2.94
C LEU A 59 -1.73 0.34 2.33
N LEU A 60 -2.21 -0.63 3.12
CA LEU A 60 -2.54 -1.97 2.58
C LEU A 60 -3.66 -1.94 1.53
N HIS A 61 -4.64 -1.07 1.73
CA HIS A 61 -5.70 -0.80 0.78
C HIS A 61 -5.13 -0.32 -0.56
N TRP A 62 -4.24 0.67 -0.52
CA TRP A 62 -3.58 1.17 -1.72
C TRP A 62 -2.71 0.09 -2.37
N LEU A 63 -1.99 -0.74 -1.59
CA LEU A 63 -1.23 -1.88 -2.13
C LEU A 63 -2.15 -2.90 -2.85
N GLU A 64 -3.28 -3.28 -2.24
CA GLU A 64 -4.30 -4.16 -2.85
C GLU A 64 -4.77 -3.57 -4.19
N ALA A 65 -5.10 -2.27 -4.22
CA ALA A 65 -5.52 -1.58 -5.44
C ALA A 65 -4.43 -1.61 -6.53
N MET A 66 -3.18 -1.28 -6.19
CA MET A 66 -2.07 -1.30 -7.13
C MET A 66 -1.79 -2.70 -7.68
N SER A 67 -1.98 -3.74 -6.87
CA SER A 67 -1.90 -5.14 -7.31
C SER A 67 -3.00 -5.50 -8.30
N LEU A 68 -4.25 -5.14 -7.99
CA LEU A 68 -5.40 -5.40 -8.87
C LEU A 68 -5.22 -4.74 -10.24
N LEU A 69 -4.54 -3.58 -10.28
CA LEU A 69 -4.18 -2.88 -11.51
C LEU A 69 -2.96 -3.47 -12.25
N ASN A 70 -2.36 -4.57 -11.77
CA ASN A 70 -1.08 -5.11 -12.26
C ASN A 70 0.11 -4.13 -12.15
N GLU A 71 0.04 -3.18 -11.22
CA GLU A 71 0.96 -2.04 -11.12
C GLU A 71 1.86 -2.07 -9.89
N THR A 72 2.11 -3.27 -9.35
CA THR A 72 3.01 -3.48 -8.20
C THR A 72 4.38 -2.83 -8.41
N SER A 73 4.93 -2.88 -9.63
CA SER A 73 6.23 -2.24 -9.93
C SER A 73 6.18 -0.71 -9.85
N LEU A 74 5.05 -0.10 -10.24
CA LEU A 74 4.81 1.33 -10.08
C LEU A 74 4.66 1.67 -8.61
N CYS A 75 3.89 0.88 -7.86
CA CYS A 75 3.70 1.06 -6.42
C CYS A 75 5.02 1.12 -5.63
N VAL A 76 5.97 0.23 -5.93
CA VAL A 76 7.30 0.24 -5.29
C VAL A 76 8.03 1.55 -5.56
N ARG A 77 7.97 2.08 -6.79
CA ARG A 77 8.59 3.37 -7.13
C ARG A 77 7.90 4.54 -6.42
N LEU A 78 6.57 4.53 -6.34
CA LEU A 78 5.79 5.56 -5.66
C LEU A 78 6.06 5.56 -4.15
N LEU A 79 6.23 4.39 -3.52
CA LEU A 79 6.62 4.30 -2.12
C LEU A 79 8.02 4.85 -1.85
N ALA A 80 8.99 4.57 -2.73
CA ALA A 80 10.34 5.14 -2.60
C ALA A 80 10.32 6.67 -2.72
N ARG A 81 9.46 7.22 -3.59
CA ARG A 81 9.23 8.66 -3.72
C ARG A 81 8.61 9.27 -2.46
N LEU A 82 7.56 8.64 -1.91
CA LEU A 82 6.99 9.06 -0.62
C LEU A 82 8.03 9.06 0.51
N GLN A 83 8.88 8.03 0.57
CA GLN A 83 9.97 7.97 1.55
C GLN A 83 10.94 9.16 1.41
N ALA A 84 11.20 9.64 0.19
CA ALA A 84 12.07 10.80 -0.05
C ALA A 84 11.41 12.14 0.35
N LEU A 85 10.08 12.21 0.38
CA LEU A 85 9.32 13.39 0.82
C LEU A 85 9.16 13.47 2.34
N ALA A 86 9.42 12.38 3.07
CA ALA A 86 9.26 12.31 4.51
C ALA A 86 10.39 13.03 5.26
N MET A 87 10.05 14.10 6.00
CA MET A 87 11.02 14.95 6.68
C MET A 87 10.58 15.27 8.12
N PRO A 88 11.53 15.38 9.07
CA PRO A 88 12.94 15.04 8.94
C PRO A 88 13.15 13.51 8.77
N SER A 89 14.35 13.08 8.32
CA SER A 89 14.61 11.67 8.00
C SER A 89 14.49 10.71 9.20
N ASP A 90 14.50 11.22 10.43
CA ASP A 90 14.32 10.44 11.66
C ASP A 90 12.89 10.50 12.23
N SER A 91 11.96 11.12 11.50
CA SER A 91 10.53 11.20 11.84
C SER A 91 9.87 9.82 11.92
N VAL A 92 8.72 9.77 12.58
CA VAL A 92 7.92 8.54 12.69
C VAL A 92 7.46 8.10 11.29
N VAL A 93 7.01 9.03 10.45
CA VAL A 93 6.56 8.76 9.09
C VAL A 93 7.68 8.29 8.18
N ALA A 94 8.90 8.85 8.30
CA ALA A 94 10.05 8.39 7.52
C ALA A 94 10.43 6.94 7.87
N LYS A 95 10.43 6.59 9.18
CA LYS A 95 10.65 5.23 9.66
C LYS A 95 9.54 4.28 9.18
N PHE A 96 8.29 4.73 9.21
CA PHE A 96 7.15 3.95 8.72
C PHE A 96 7.26 3.67 7.22
N LEU A 97 7.52 4.69 6.40
CA LEU A 97 7.70 4.53 4.95
C LEU A 97 8.92 3.65 4.62
N HIS A 98 10.00 3.76 5.38
CA HIS A 98 11.14 2.87 5.23
C HIS A 98 10.78 1.40 5.48
N ASP A 99 10.02 1.11 6.54
CA ASP A 99 9.50 -0.22 6.81
C ASP A 99 8.51 -0.69 5.74
N ALA A 100 7.64 0.20 5.25
CA ALA A 100 6.69 -0.08 4.17
C ALA A 100 7.38 -0.48 2.86
N VAL A 101 8.45 0.22 2.47
CA VAL A 101 9.26 -0.17 1.31
C VAL A 101 9.83 -1.57 1.51
N ARG A 102 10.39 -1.87 2.68
CA ARG A 102 10.93 -3.21 2.99
C ARG A 102 9.85 -4.29 2.98
N PHE A 103 8.68 -3.99 3.54
CA PHE A 103 7.53 -4.86 3.56
C PHE A 103 7.08 -5.22 2.14
N VAL A 104 6.86 -4.21 1.28
CA VAL A 104 6.43 -4.44 -0.10
C VAL A 104 7.47 -5.22 -0.89
N LEU A 105 8.75 -4.87 -0.78
CA LEU A 105 9.81 -5.60 -1.47
C LEU A 105 9.89 -7.07 -1.03
N ARG A 106 9.68 -7.34 0.26
CA ARG A 106 9.69 -8.70 0.80
C ARG A 106 8.53 -9.55 0.29
N PHE A 107 7.36 -8.95 0.12
CA PHE A 107 6.13 -9.65 -0.25
C PHE A 107 5.65 -9.31 -1.67
N VAL A 108 6.53 -8.79 -2.53
CA VAL A 108 6.17 -8.30 -3.87
C VAL A 108 5.53 -9.38 -4.74
N LEU A 109 5.96 -10.65 -4.60
CA LEU A 109 5.38 -11.79 -5.32
C LEU A 109 3.97 -12.08 -4.85
N ILE A 110 3.74 -12.08 -3.53
CA ILE A 110 2.39 -12.25 -2.96
C ILE A 110 1.49 -11.11 -3.41
N LEU A 111 2.01 -9.87 -3.37
CA LEU A 111 1.27 -8.72 -3.83
C LEU A 111 0.91 -8.84 -5.32
N ALA A 112 1.80 -9.32 -6.17
CA ALA A 112 1.50 -9.50 -7.60
C ALA A 112 0.53 -10.67 -7.88
N GLU A 113 0.64 -11.78 -7.15
CA GLU A 113 -0.09 -13.01 -7.48
C GLU A 113 -1.40 -13.18 -6.70
N ALA A 114 -1.47 -12.72 -5.46
CA ALA A 114 -2.60 -12.95 -4.56
C ALA A 114 -2.80 -11.72 -3.64
N PRO A 115 -3.35 -10.60 -4.15
CA PRO A 115 -3.44 -9.32 -3.44
C PRO A 115 -3.97 -9.41 -2.01
N LEU A 116 -4.99 -10.24 -1.78
CA LEU A 116 -5.64 -10.36 -0.48
C LEU A 116 -4.79 -11.08 0.56
N GLN A 117 -3.83 -11.91 0.14
CA GLN A 117 -2.91 -12.57 1.06
C GLN A 117 -2.01 -11.58 1.81
N ILE A 118 -1.92 -10.31 1.36
CA ILE A 118 -1.17 -9.28 2.08
C ILE A 118 -1.72 -9.02 3.49
N TYR A 119 -3.03 -9.17 3.68
CA TYR A 119 -3.66 -8.96 4.98
C TYR A 119 -3.33 -10.09 5.97
N SER A 120 -3.10 -11.31 5.48
CA SER A 120 -2.83 -12.47 6.33
C SER A 120 -1.34 -12.82 6.38
N LEU A 121 -0.77 -13.27 5.25
CA LEU A 121 0.60 -13.80 5.21
C LEU A 121 1.63 -12.69 5.41
N ALA A 122 1.49 -11.56 4.73
CA ALA A 122 2.52 -10.52 4.80
C ALA A 122 2.58 -9.91 6.21
N LEU A 123 1.44 -9.68 6.87
CA LEU A 123 1.42 -9.20 8.25
C LEU A 123 1.93 -10.26 9.25
N LEU A 124 1.48 -11.50 9.15
CA LEU A 124 1.87 -12.58 10.07
C LEU A 124 3.38 -12.87 10.02
N PHE A 125 3.95 -12.90 8.82
CA PHE A 125 5.37 -13.23 8.60
C PHE A 125 6.30 -12.00 8.62
N SER A 126 5.76 -10.80 8.83
CA SER A 126 6.57 -9.62 9.11
C SER A 126 7.17 -9.66 10.51
N PRO A 127 8.37 -9.09 10.73
CA PRO A 127 8.97 -9.05 12.07
C PRO A 127 8.04 -8.32 13.05
N GLU A 128 8.01 -8.73 14.31
CA GLU A 128 7.21 -8.05 15.35
C GLU A 128 7.60 -6.58 15.57
N SER A 129 8.83 -6.22 15.18
CA SER A 129 9.32 -4.84 15.20
C SER A 129 8.81 -3.97 14.06
N SER A 130 8.26 -4.55 12.99
CA SER A 130 7.72 -3.82 11.82
C SER A 130 6.61 -2.87 12.24
N SER A 131 6.74 -1.60 11.87
CA SER A 131 5.71 -0.60 12.13
C SER A 131 4.48 -0.84 11.25
N VAL A 132 4.66 -1.29 10.00
CA VAL A 132 3.54 -1.70 9.15
C VAL A 132 2.76 -2.82 9.82
N ARG A 133 3.43 -3.87 10.33
CA ARG A 133 2.76 -4.94 11.07
C ARG A 133 1.97 -4.38 12.25
N LYS A 134 2.59 -3.56 13.11
CA LYS A 134 1.93 -3.01 14.31
C LYS A 134 0.70 -2.18 13.97
N VAL A 135 0.76 -1.37 12.93
CA VAL A 135 -0.35 -0.49 12.51
C VAL A 135 -1.54 -1.30 11.97
N PHE A 136 -1.28 -2.38 11.24
CA PHE A 136 -2.33 -3.10 10.53
C PHE A 136 -2.78 -4.42 11.17
N ILE A 137 -2.03 -4.99 12.12
CA ILE A 137 -2.39 -6.29 12.72
C ILE A 137 -3.72 -6.25 13.47
N GLU A 138 -4.06 -5.11 14.09
CA GLU A 138 -5.34 -4.88 14.76
C GLU A 138 -6.48 -4.54 13.79
N GLN A 139 -6.17 -4.19 12.54
CA GLN A 139 -7.19 -3.88 11.52
C GLN A 139 -7.68 -5.14 10.78
N VAL A 140 -6.97 -6.27 10.94
CA VAL A 140 -7.24 -7.53 10.25
C VAL A 140 -7.79 -8.62 11.19
N LEU A 141 -7.66 -8.43 12.51
CA LEU A 141 -8.25 -9.30 13.55
C LEU A 141 -9.59 -8.75 14.04
#